data_AF-A0A2W1F2G3-F1
#
_entry.id   AF-A0A2W1F2G3-F1
#
_cell.length_a   1.000
_cell.length_b   1.000
_cell.length_c   1.000
_cell.angle_alpha   90.00
_cell.angle_beta   90.00
_cell.angle_gamma   90.00
#
_symmetry.space_group_name_H-M   'P 1'
#
loop_
_entity.id
_entity.type
_entity.pdbx_description
1 polymer ?
#
loop_
_entity_poly.entity_id
_entity_poly.type
_entity_poly.pdbx_seq_one_letter_code
_entity_poly.pdbx_strand_id
1 'polypeptide(L)'
;MKPKTLLLGRLPGMRWAPHDIPSSEPSSSKPKSRNPFSLKSSTLDNVTPRPRKSSKPISFRSKPNVQMDAHTHAQQQSLFFALLPIELRRIVYDYVMGEEVVHMTLSTKRSYSEAISHLYRPHVFSLLHITHLLYLPSSLSQPRLNSIRTLHLRWAIRALPYLRRGPANRIAYREDTANWERGWQIIAGMEELRNLFVVLLDPSPQQLWERSWLELQDMLLESVKDVKRPREAVVVLPYPSCGTEWDSADSSVTLRSPIGGIVDQDDQD
;
A
#
# COMPACT_ATOMS: atom_id res chain seq x y z
N MET A 1 13.01 -6.28 52.59
CA MET A 1 12.79 -7.43 51.68
C MET A 1 11.31 -7.51 51.33
N LYS A 2 11.02 -7.81 50.04
CA LYS A 2 9.71 -7.99 49.36
C LYS A 2 8.98 -6.72 48.89
N PRO A 3 8.25 -6.83 47.74
CA PRO A 3 8.23 -5.81 46.69
C PRO A 3 6.90 -5.05 46.63
N LYS A 4 6.85 -3.92 45.91
CA LYS A 4 5.60 -3.26 45.52
C LYS A 4 5.54 -3.06 44.01
N THR A 5 4.65 -3.85 43.43
CA THR A 5 4.05 -3.78 42.10
C THR A 5 3.07 -2.60 41.98
N LEU A 6 2.75 -2.27 40.71
CA LEU A 6 1.57 -1.53 40.20
C LEU A 6 1.60 0.00 40.20
N LEU A 7 1.85 0.57 39.02
CA LEU A 7 1.06 1.69 38.47
C LEU A 7 0.99 1.53 36.94
N LEU A 8 0.04 0.71 36.49
CA LEU A 8 -0.46 0.68 35.12
C LEU A 8 -1.92 1.10 35.20
N GLY A 9 -2.27 2.15 34.46
CA GLY A 9 -3.68 2.52 34.24
C GLY A 9 -3.95 3.98 34.51
N ARG A 10 -3.79 4.81 33.47
CA ARG A 10 -4.63 5.98 33.16
C ARG A 10 -4.33 6.47 31.75
N LEU A 11 -4.93 5.86 30.73
CA LEU A 11 -5.29 6.58 29.50
C LEU A 11 -6.62 6.02 28.96
N PRO A 12 -7.63 6.88 28.72
CA PRO A 12 -8.98 6.48 28.35
C PRO A 12 -9.05 6.00 26.90
N GLY A 13 -9.69 4.84 26.69
CA GLY A 13 -10.00 4.31 25.38
C GLY A 13 -11.04 5.17 24.66
N MET A 14 -10.62 5.82 23.57
CA MET A 14 -11.53 6.50 22.65
C MET A 14 -12.29 5.44 21.84
N ARG A 15 -13.55 5.19 22.22
CA ARG A 15 -14.55 4.51 21.38
C ARG A 15 -15.15 5.53 20.42
N TRP A 16 -14.95 5.31 19.13
CA TRP A 16 -15.66 6.01 18.06
C TRP A 16 -17.06 5.42 17.91
N ALA A 17 -18.09 6.28 17.85
CA ALA A 17 -19.47 5.93 17.54
C ALA A 17 -20.00 6.90 16.46
N PRO A 18 -20.57 6.41 15.33
CA PRO A 18 -21.11 7.28 14.28
C PRO A 18 -22.39 8.01 14.73
N HIS A 19 -22.56 9.26 14.33
CA HIS A 19 -23.58 10.20 14.83
C HIS A 19 -24.95 10.18 14.10
N ASP A 20 -25.24 9.22 13.22
CA ASP A 20 -26.43 9.30 12.35
C ASP A 20 -27.54 8.28 12.68
N ILE A 21 -28.02 8.27 13.94
CA ILE A 21 -29.27 7.56 14.27
C ILE A 21 -30.16 8.48 15.13
N PRO A 22 -31.35 8.89 14.66
CA PRO A 22 -32.29 9.63 15.48
C PRO A 22 -32.83 8.75 16.61
N SER A 23 -32.62 9.20 17.85
CA SER A 23 -33.05 8.53 19.08
C SER A 23 -34.54 8.77 19.37
N SER A 24 -35.32 7.70 19.38
CA SER A 24 -36.62 7.63 20.07
C SER A 24 -36.42 7.00 21.46
N GLU A 25 -36.57 7.80 22.52
CA GLU A 25 -36.83 7.32 23.89
C GLU A 25 -38.27 6.75 23.99
N PRO A 26 -38.59 5.79 24.88
CA PRO A 26 -38.37 5.96 26.33
C PRO A 26 -38.11 4.70 27.21
N SER A 27 -37.60 5.04 28.41
CA SER A 27 -37.88 4.49 29.75
C SER A 27 -37.67 3.00 30.10
N SER A 28 -36.70 2.79 31.00
CA SER A 28 -36.80 2.07 32.30
C SER A 28 -37.64 0.78 32.39
N SER A 29 -36.99 -0.38 32.55
CA SER A 29 -37.01 -1.17 33.80
C SER A 29 -36.44 -2.60 33.66
N LYS A 30 -35.50 -2.92 34.57
CA LYS A 30 -35.12 -4.21 35.22
C LYS A 30 -34.90 -5.53 34.41
N PRO A 31 -33.96 -6.40 34.87
CA PRO A 31 -33.49 -7.57 34.13
C PRO A 31 -34.32 -8.83 34.43
N LYS A 32 -34.58 -9.66 33.40
CA LYS A 32 -35.05 -11.04 33.55
C LYS A 32 -34.38 -12.00 32.56
N SER A 33 -33.64 -12.92 33.16
CA SER A 33 -33.40 -14.30 32.75
C SER A 33 -34.49 -14.92 31.87
N ARG A 34 -34.08 -15.55 30.76
CA ARG A 34 -34.36 -16.97 30.43
C ARG A 34 -33.87 -17.34 29.03
N ASN A 35 -33.06 -18.40 28.95
CA ASN A 35 -32.89 -19.23 27.77
C ASN A 35 -34.22 -19.93 27.41
N PRO A 36 -34.58 -19.98 26.12
CA PRO A 36 -35.29 -21.12 25.57
C PRO A 36 -34.65 -21.60 24.25
N PHE A 37 -34.97 -22.83 23.84
CA PHE A 37 -34.53 -23.52 22.63
C PHE A 37 -33.34 -24.47 22.76
N SER A 38 -33.60 -25.45 23.62
CA SER A 38 -33.27 -26.86 23.44
C SER A 38 -34.14 -27.47 22.32
N LEU A 39 -33.50 -28.30 21.46
CA LEU A 39 -34.07 -29.41 20.65
C LEU A 39 -35.04 -29.00 19.51
N LYS A 40 -35.08 -29.62 18.32
CA LYS A 40 -34.75 -30.97 17.87
C LYS A 40 -34.69 -31.01 16.33
N SER A 41 -33.93 -31.98 15.84
CA SER A 41 -33.91 -32.53 14.48
C SER A 41 -35.23 -33.18 14.03
N SER A 42 -35.54 -33.14 12.73
CA SER A 42 -36.22 -34.20 11.95
C SER A 42 -36.36 -33.72 10.49
N THR A 43 -35.59 -34.30 9.57
CA THR A 43 -35.93 -35.34 8.57
C THR A 43 -36.48 -34.79 7.26
N LEU A 44 -35.81 -35.24 6.20
CA LEU A 44 -36.16 -35.14 4.79
C LEU A 44 -37.60 -35.61 4.53
N ASP A 45 -38.27 -34.97 3.57
CA ASP A 45 -38.99 -35.74 2.56
C ASP A 45 -39.15 -35.00 1.22
N ASN A 46 -38.91 -35.81 0.20
CA ASN A 46 -39.07 -35.65 -1.24
C ASN A 46 -40.42 -35.04 -1.68
N VAL A 47 -40.40 -33.95 -2.46
CA VAL A 47 -41.49 -33.65 -3.41
C VAL A 47 -40.92 -33.08 -4.72
N THR A 48 -41.28 -33.76 -5.80
CA THR A 48 -40.92 -33.57 -7.20
C THR A 48 -41.49 -32.28 -7.83
N PRO A 49 -40.80 -31.67 -8.83
CA PRO A 49 -41.25 -30.44 -9.47
C PRO A 49 -42.33 -30.69 -10.55
N ARG A 50 -43.38 -29.87 -10.51
CA ARG A 50 -44.53 -29.90 -11.44
C ARG A 50 -44.30 -28.95 -12.63
N PRO A 51 -44.50 -29.38 -13.89
CA PRO A 51 -44.32 -28.51 -15.06
C PRO A 51 -45.58 -27.67 -15.31
N ARG A 52 -45.45 -26.35 -15.43
CA ARG A 52 -46.51 -25.46 -15.95
C ARG A 52 -46.26 -25.16 -17.43
N LYS A 53 -47.24 -25.52 -18.26
CA LYS A 53 -47.34 -25.19 -19.69
C LYS A 53 -48.16 -23.90 -19.89
N SER A 54 -47.65 -23.02 -20.78
CA SER A 54 -48.35 -22.33 -21.88
C SER A 54 -48.95 -20.91 -21.74
N SER A 55 -48.53 -20.08 -22.73
CA SER A 55 -49.22 -18.97 -23.46
C SER A 55 -49.03 -17.54 -22.90
N LYS A 56 -48.60 -16.50 -23.65
CA LYS A 56 -48.63 -16.16 -25.09
C LYS A 56 -47.44 -15.25 -25.51
N PRO A 57 -47.16 -15.12 -26.82
CA PRO A 57 -46.03 -14.35 -27.37
C PRO A 57 -46.39 -12.87 -27.59
N ILE A 58 -45.49 -11.96 -27.21
CA ILE A 58 -45.52 -10.57 -27.64
C ILE A 58 -44.74 -10.48 -28.95
N SER A 59 -45.47 -10.18 -30.01
CA SER A 59 -44.94 -9.86 -31.34
C SER A 59 -44.25 -8.49 -31.30
N PHE A 60 -42.92 -8.48 -31.33
CA PHE A 60 -42.17 -7.38 -31.92
C PHE A 60 -41.46 -7.90 -33.17
N ARG A 61 -41.99 -7.51 -34.34
CA ARG A 61 -41.26 -7.56 -35.61
C ARG A 61 -40.10 -6.56 -35.52
N SER A 62 -38.96 -7.00 -35.01
CA SER A 62 -37.67 -6.43 -35.40
C SER A 62 -36.99 -7.42 -36.34
N LYS A 63 -36.47 -6.90 -37.45
CA LYS A 63 -35.69 -7.68 -38.42
C LYS A 63 -34.50 -8.31 -37.68
N PRO A 64 -34.10 -9.56 -37.98
CA PRO A 64 -32.94 -10.16 -37.35
C PRO A 64 -31.72 -9.33 -37.76
N ASN A 65 -31.18 -8.57 -36.81
CA ASN A 65 -29.91 -7.91 -37.00
C ASN A 65 -28.84 -9.00 -36.98
N VAL A 66 -28.00 -9.03 -37.99
CA VAL A 66 -26.94 -10.03 -38.16
C VAL A 66 -25.94 -9.83 -37.03
N GLN A 67 -26.14 -10.63 -35.98
CA GLN A 67 -25.09 -11.25 -35.18
C GLN A 67 -24.00 -10.30 -34.66
N MET A 68 -24.36 -9.40 -33.75
CA MET A 68 -23.47 -9.14 -32.61
C MET A 68 -23.94 -10.01 -31.47
N ASP A 69 -23.45 -11.25 -31.43
CA ASP A 69 -23.31 -11.96 -30.17
C ASP A 69 -22.30 -11.15 -29.34
N ALA A 70 -22.81 -10.14 -28.63
CA ALA A 70 -22.11 -9.58 -27.50
C ALA A 70 -22.12 -10.64 -26.40
N HIS A 71 -21.35 -11.71 -26.61
CA HIS A 71 -20.88 -12.53 -25.51
C HIS A 71 -20.03 -11.61 -24.65
N THR A 72 -20.67 -10.97 -23.67
CA THR A 72 -19.99 -10.39 -22.53
C THR A 72 -19.33 -11.56 -21.81
N HIS A 73 -18.11 -11.89 -22.23
CA HIS A 73 -17.30 -12.88 -21.54
C HIS A 73 -17.23 -12.46 -20.07
N ALA A 74 -17.37 -13.42 -19.16
CA ALA A 74 -17.13 -13.16 -17.76
C ALA A 74 -15.76 -12.48 -17.65
N GLN A 75 -15.77 -11.21 -17.24
CA GLN A 75 -14.62 -10.29 -17.27
C GLN A 75 -13.43 -10.80 -16.41
N GLN A 76 -13.65 -11.87 -15.64
CA GLN A 76 -12.64 -12.66 -14.94
C GLN A 76 -11.60 -13.33 -15.85
N GLN A 77 -11.84 -13.42 -17.16
CA GLN A 77 -10.85 -13.95 -18.11
C GLN A 77 -9.81 -12.93 -18.57
N SER A 78 -10.03 -11.64 -18.28
CA SER A 78 -9.06 -10.62 -18.66
C SER A 78 -7.94 -10.56 -17.62
N LEU A 79 -6.72 -10.83 -18.08
CA LEU A 79 -5.48 -10.75 -17.27
C LEU A 79 -5.34 -9.38 -16.59
N PHE A 80 -5.93 -8.34 -17.19
CA PHE A 80 -6.03 -7.01 -16.60
C PHE A 80 -6.73 -7.03 -15.22
N PHE A 81 -7.82 -7.79 -15.05
CA PHE A 81 -8.52 -7.89 -13.76
C PHE A 81 -7.91 -8.89 -12.79
N ALA A 82 -7.20 -9.89 -13.31
CA ALA A 82 -6.54 -10.92 -12.52
C ALA A 82 -5.23 -10.43 -11.89
N LEU A 83 -4.49 -9.55 -12.58
CA LEU A 83 -3.13 -9.17 -12.19
C LEU A 83 -3.03 -7.78 -11.58
N LEU A 84 -3.97 -6.87 -11.84
CA LEU A 84 -3.88 -5.52 -11.31
C LEU A 84 -4.51 -5.42 -9.92
N PRO A 85 -3.77 -4.92 -8.92
CA PRO A 85 -4.32 -4.47 -7.65
C PRO A 85 -5.48 -3.50 -7.86
N ILE A 86 -6.43 -3.49 -6.92
CA ILE A 86 -7.67 -2.72 -7.05
C ILE A 86 -7.40 -1.22 -7.16
N GLU A 87 -6.31 -0.76 -6.57
CA GLU A 87 -5.85 0.63 -6.60
C GLU A 87 -5.43 1.04 -8.01
N LEU A 88 -4.69 0.17 -8.74
CA LEU A 88 -4.28 0.44 -10.12
C LEU A 88 -5.46 0.31 -11.08
N ARG A 89 -6.36 -0.64 -10.84
CA ARG A 89 -7.62 -0.71 -11.61
C ARG A 89 -8.42 0.56 -11.46
N ARG A 90 -8.50 1.12 -10.24
CA ARG A 90 -9.23 2.35 -9.96
C ARG A 90 -8.63 3.54 -10.71
N ILE A 91 -7.31 3.67 -10.74
CA ILE A 91 -6.63 4.72 -11.52
C ILE A 91 -6.89 4.57 -13.02
N VAL A 92 -6.79 3.36 -13.56
CA VAL A 92 -7.06 3.12 -14.99
C VAL A 92 -8.53 3.39 -15.32
N TYR A 93 -9.45 3.05 -14.43
CA TYR A 93 -10.88 3.34 -14.61
C TYR A 93 -11.19 4.83 -14.54
N ASP A 94 -10.62 5.56 -13.57
CA ASP A 94 -10.79 7.01 -13.48
C ASP A 94 -10.26 7.70 -14.75
N TYR A 95 -9.17 7.17 -15.35
CA TYR A 95 -8.61 7.69 -16.58
C TYR A 95 -9.43 7.35 -17.84
N VAL A 96 -9.97 6.12 -17.94
CA VAL A 96 -10.66 5.63 -19.14
C VAL A 96 -12.16 5.97 -19.15
N MET A 97 -12.82 5.99 -17.99
CA MET A 97 -14.29 6.11 -17.87
C MET A 97 -14.76 7.52 -17.47
N GLY A 98 -13.88 8.44 -17.08
CA GLY A 98 -14.26 9.78 -16.66
C GLY A 98 -15.17 9.79 -15.42
N GLU A 99 -16.24 10.60 -15.42
CA GLU A 99 -17.17 10.76 -14.27
C GLU A 99 -18.26 9.66 -14.14
N GLU A 100 -18.29 8.64 -15.01
CA GLU A 100 -19.29 7.59 -14.89
C GLU A 100 -18.95 6.57 -13.79
N VAL A 101 -19.82 6.48 -12.79
CA VAL A 101 -19.69 5.57 -11.65
C VAL A 101 -20.04 4.14 -12.06
N VAL A 102 -19.01 3.31 -12.26
CA VAL A 102 -19.18 1.87 -12.47
C VAL A 102 -19.19 1.12 -11.14
N HIS A 103 -20.31 0.48 -10.81
CA HIS A 103 -20.42 -0.39 -9.64
C HIS A 103 -19.77 -1.76 -9.89
N MET A 104 -18.54 -1.94 -9.43
CA MET A 104 -17.91 -3.27 -9.36
C MET A 104 -18.35 -4.01 -8.09
N THR A 105 -19.23 -5.00 -8.23
CA THR A 105 -19.46 -6.03 -7.19
C THR A 105 -18.26 -6.98 -7.13
N LEU A 106 -17.24 -6.63 -6.33
CA LEU A 106 -16.18 -7.56 -5.91
C LEU A 106 -16.82 -8.67 -5.07
N SER A 107 -17.24 -9.76 -5.72
CA SER A 107 -18.22 -10.68 -5.13
C SER A 107 -17.71 -11.48 -3.93
N THR A 108 -16.42 -11.52 -3.58
CA THR A 108 -16.01 -12.06 -2.26
C THR A 108 -14.63 -11.57 -1.82
N LYS A 109 -14.52 -11.14 -0.55
CA LYS A 109 -13.24 -10.92 0.17
C LYS A 109 -12.27 -12.12 0.07
N ARG A 110 -12.84 -13.31 -0.12
CA ARG A 110 -12.13 -14.59 -0.25
C ARG A 110 -11.24 -14.66 -1.50
N SER A 111 -11.77 -14.27 -2.67
CA SER A 111 -11.00 -14.26 -3.92
C SER A 111 -9.78 -13.33 -3.83
N TYR A 112 -9.96 -12.16 -3.23
CA TYR A 112 -8.87 -11.22 -2.98
C TYR A 112 -7.83 -11.83 -2.04
N SER A 113 -8.24 -12.43 -0.91
CA SER A 113 -7.29 -13.04 0.04
C SER A 113 -6.48 -14.19 -0.56
N GLU A 114 -7.06 -14.97 -1.47
CA GLU A 114 -6.38 -16.06 -2.18
C GLU A 114 -5.37 -15.51 -3.21
N ALA A 115 -5.67 -14.35 -3.82
CA ALA A 115 -4.78 -13.71 -4.79
C ALA A 115 -3.67 -12.84 -4.16
N ILE A 116 -3.79 -12.38 -2.91
CA ILE A 116 -2.81 -11.49 -2.24
C ILE A 116 -1.38 -12.06 -2.34
N SER A 117 -1.20 -13.35 -2.06
CA SER A 117 0.13 -13.97 -2.09
C SER A 117 0.75 -13.94 -3.49
N HIS A 118 -0.05 -14.04 -4.54
CA HIS A 118 0.39 -13.98 -5.92
C HIS A 118 0.61 -12.54 -6.41
N LEU A 119 -0.10 -11.56 -5.84
CA LEU A 119 0.01 -10.15 -6.23
C LEU A 119 1.21 -9.43 -5.58
N TYR A 120 1.53 -9.70 -4.31
CA TYR A 120 2.57 -8.92 -3.61
C TYR A 120 3.93 -9.62 -3.55
N ARG A 121 3.95 -10.96 -3.59
CA ARG A 121 5.16 -11.76 -3.37
C ARG A 121 6.12 -11.80 -4.58
N PRO A 122 5.67 -11.96 -5.83
CA PRO A 122 6.57 -12.07 -6.97
C PRO A 122 6.85 -10.73 -7.67
N HIS A 123 6.06 -9.70 -7.40
CA HIS A 123 6.13 -8.43 -8.13
C HIS A 123 7.24 -7.52 -7.61
N VAL A 124 7.82 -6.77 -8.54
CA VAL A 124 8.73 -5.66 -8.24
C VAL A 124 7.89 -4.41 -8.04
N PHE A 125 7.95 -3.83 -6.85
CA PHE A 125 7.27 -2.57 -6.55
C PHE A 125 8.20 -1.41 -6.90
N SER A 126 7.95 -0.77 -8.02
CA SER A 126 8.71 0.40 -8.47
C SER A 126 8.00 1.70 -8.09
N LEU A 127 8.60 2.47 -7.19
CA LEU A 127 8.10 3.76 -6.72
C LEU A 127 8.95 4.88 -7.33
N LEU A 128 8.35 5.68 -8.19
CA LEU A 128 9.04 6.81 -8.84
C LEU A 128 9.27 8.00 -7.91
N HIS A 129 8.54 8.06 -6.79
CA HIS A 129 8.58 9.17 -5.84
C HIS A 129 8.46 8.68 -4.40
N ILE A 130 9.16 9.37 -3.50
CA ILE A 130 9.12 9.10 -2.05
C ILE A 130 7.72 9.22 -1.45
N THR A 131 6.89 10.12 -1.98
CA THR A 131 5.51 10.32 -1.51
C THR A 131 4.72 9.01 -1.54
N HIS A 132 4.89 8.20 -2.59
CA HIS A 132 4.23 6.90 -2.69
C HIS A 132 4.65 5.94 -1.56
N LEU A 133 5.92 5.95 -1.17
CA LEU A 133 6.41 5.16 -0.03
C LEU A 133 5.81 5.67 1.29
N LEU A 134 5.73 6.99 1.48
CA LEU A 134 5.19 7.59 2.70
C LEU A 134 3.69 7.32 2.88
N TYR A 135 2.93 7.26 1.77
CA TYR A 135 1.50 6.92 1.79
C TYR A 135 1.22 5.41 1.85
N LEU A 136 2.21 4.58 1.56
CA LEU A 136 2.06 3.13 1.45
C LEU A 136 1.48 2.47 2.72
N PRO A 137 1.92 2.80 3.95
CA PRO A 137 1.34 2.25 5.18
C PRO A 137 -0.11 2.68 5.44
N SER A 138 -0.56 3.79 4.87
CA SER A 138 -1.96 4.24 4.99
C SER A 138 -2.87 3.58 3.94
N SER A 139 -2.29 3.18 2.80
CA SER A 139 -3.02 2.58 1.68
C SER A 139 -3.09 1.05 1.79
N LEU A 140 -2.08 0.43 2.40
CA LEU A 140 -1.99 -1.02 2.58
C LEU A 140 -1.98 -1.38 4.07
N SER A 141 -2.70 -2.44 4.43
CA SER A 141 -2.61 -2.99 5.78
C SER A 141 -1.19 -3.51 6.04
N GLN A 142 -0.72 -3.43 7.29
CA GLN A 142 0.62 -3.89 7.68
C GLN A 142 1.01 -5.28 7.15
N PRO A 143 0.14 -6.33 7.21
CA PRO A 143 0.51 -7.65 6.67
C PRO A 143 0.79 -7.64 5.16
N ARG A 144 0.13 -6.75 4.40
CA ARG A 144 0.33 -6.60 2.95
C ARG A 144 1.62 -5.85 2.67
N LEU A 145 1.88 -4.76 3.40
CA LEU A 145 3.15 -4.03 3.34
C LEU A 145 4.33 -4.97 3.61
N ASN A 146 4.21 -5.83 4.63
CA ASN A 146 5.24 -6.79 5.01
C ASN A 146 5.46 -7.89 3.97
N SER A 147 4.48 -8.17 3.09
CA SER A 147 4.57 -9.21 2.06
C SER A 147 5.35 -8.80 0.81
N ILE A 148 5.68 -7.51 0.67
CA ILE A 148 6.47 -6.98 -0.45
C ILE A 148 7.92 -7.46 -0.31
N ARG A 149 8.47 -8.02 -1.40
CA ARG A 149 9.81 -8.63 -1.41
C ARG A 149 10.86 -7.87 -2.20
N THR A 150 10.44 -7.17 -3.24
CA THR A 150 11.34 -6.39 -4.09
C THR A 150 10.79 -4.97 -4.19
N LEU A 151 11.57 -4.00 -3.73
CA LEU A 151 11.23 -2.58 -3.75
C LEU A 151 12.29 -1.82 -4.52
N HIS A 152 11.87 -1.14 -5.59
CA HIS A 152 12.67 -0.17 -6.32
C HIS A 152 12.14 1.22 -5.99
N LEU A 153 13.01 2.14 -5.57
CA LEU A 153 12.62 3.49 -5.19
C LEU A 153 13.52 4.49 -5.88
N ARG A 154 12.90 5.42 -6.62
CA ARG A 154 13.55 6.61 -7.13
C ARG A 154 13.22 7.77 -6.19
N TRP A 155 14.23 8.32 -5.54
CA TRP A 155 14.07 9.35 -4.52
C TRP A 155 14.79 10.63 -4.93
N ALA A 156 14.02 11.59 -5.44
CA ALA A 156 14.52 12.92 -5.77
C ALA A 156 14.62 13.81 -4.51
N ILE A 157 15.82 14.33 -4.24
CA ILE A 157 16.14 15.21 -3.12
C ILE A 157 15.85 16.65 -3.53
N ARG A 158 14.59 17.07 -3.41
CA ARG A 158 14.19 18.45 -3.71
C ARG A 158 14.65 19.44 -2.63
N ALA A 159 14.77 18.96 -1.40
CA ALA A 159 15.24 19.70 -0.25
C ALA A 159 16.13 18.77 0.59
N LEU A 160 17.34 19.22 0.87
CA LEU A 160 18.36 18.39 1.53
C LEU A 160 18.01 18.16 3.03
N PRO A 161 17.79 16.91 3.46
CA PRO A 161 17.52 16.61 4.87
C PRO A 161 18.66 17.07 5.77
N TYR A 162 18.34 17.47 6.99
CA TYR A 162 19.29 17.98 8.00
C TYR A 162 20.06 19.25 7.65
N LEU A 163 19.91 19.81 6.45
CA LEU A 163 20.55 21.07 6.09
C LEU A 163 20.13 22.15 7.08
N ARG A 164 21.11 22.82 7.67
CA ARG A 164 20.90 23.94 8.59
C ARG A 164 21.24 25.25 7.90
N ARG A 165 20.43 26.29 8.14
CA ARG A 165 20.65 27.62 7.57
C ARG A 165 20.44 28.73 8.61
N GLY A 166 21.12 29.84 8.38
CA GLY A 166 20.99 31.07 9.15
C GLY A 166 21.72 31.07 10.50
N PRO A 167 21.71 32.22 11.20
CA PRO A 167 22.48 32.42 12.44
C PRO A 167 22.00 31.54 13.59
N ALA A 168 20.74 31.10 13.56
CA ALA A 168 20.15 30.24 14.58
C ALA A 168 20.44 28.74 14.37
N ASN A 169 21.19 28.37 13.32
CA ASN A 169 21.53 26.99 12.96
C ASN A 169 20.31 26.03 12.99
N ARG A 170 19.16 26.51 12.50
CA ARG A 170 17.92 25.73 12.47
C ARG A 170 17.90 24.86 11.21
N ILE A 171 17.28 23.68 11.32
CA ILE A 171 17.00 22.82 10.17
C ILE A 171 16.13 23.61 9.18
N ALA A 172 16.63 23.79 7.96
CA ALA A 172 15.99 24.57 6.91
C ALA A 172 14.74 23.87 6.38
N TYR A 173 14.78 22.54 6.26
CA TYR A 173 13.73 21.71 5.68
C TYR A 173 13.26 20.65 6.67
N ARG A 174 12.46 21.08 7.64
CA ARG A 174 12.01 20.20 8.74
C ARG A 174 11.13 19.05 8.24
N GLU A 175 10.23 19.33 7.31
CA GLU A 175 9.33 18.32 6.75
C GLU A 175 10.08 17.28 5.91
N ASP A 176 11.00 17.71 5.05
CA ASP A 176 11.84 16.80 4.27
C ASP A 176 12.74 15.94 5.15
N THR A 177 13.25 16.51 6.25
CA THR A 177 13.99 15.73 7.26
C THR A 177 13.12 14.66 7.89
N ALA A 178 11.90 15.00 8.32
CA ALA A 178 10.97 14.03 8.87
C ALA A 178 10.55 12.96 7.83
N ASN A 179 10.38 13.36 6.57
CA ASN A 179 10.06 12.46 5.46
C ASN A 179 11.22 11.50 5.14
N TRP A 180 12.46 11.99 5.25
CA TRP A 180 13.67 11.17 5.12
C TRP A 180 13.70 10.06 6.17
N GLU A 181 13.63 10.43 7.44
CA GLU A 181 13.63 9.49 8.57
C GLU A 181 12.47 8.49 8.46
N ARG A 182 11.27 8.99 8.19
CA ARG A 182 10.07 8.17 8.07
C ARG A 182 10.14 7.20 6.88
N GLY A 183 10.67 7.63 5.74
CA GLY A 183 10.82 6.79 4.55
C GLY A 183 11.70 5.57 4.84
N TRP A 184 12.88 5.81 5.43
CA TRP A 184 13.78 4.74 5.84
C TRP A 184 13.19 3.85 6.94
N GLN A 185 12.47 4.43 7.92
CA GLN A 185 11.77 3.67 8.95
C GLN A 185 10.71 2.73 8.37
N ILE A 186 9.96 3.16 7.35
CA ILE A 186 8.98 2.31 6.66
C ILE A 186 9.69 1.13 6.00
N ILE A 187 10.77 1.39 5.26
CA ILE A 187 11.57 0.35 4.58
C ILE A 187 12.12 -0.66 5.60
N ALA A 188 12.71 -0.18 6.70
CA ALA A 188 13.21 -1.02 7.79
C ALA A 188 12.09 -1.88 8.42
N GLY A 189 10.87 -1.34 8.48
CA GLY A 189 9.68 -2.03 8.97
C GLY A 189 9.15 -3.15 8.08
N MET A 190 9.54 -3.25 6.81
CA MET A 190 9.07 -4.28 5.87
C MET A 190 9.70 -5.64 6.18
N GLU A 191 8.93 -6.55 6.77
CA GLU A 191 9.45 -7.81 7.33
C GLU A 191 9.96 -8.82 6.29
N GLU A 192 9.27 -8.98 5.15
CA GLU A 192 9.71 -9.91 4.11
C GLU A 192 10.49 -9.25 2.97
N LEU A 193 10.92 -7.99 3.12
CA LEU A 193 11.70 -7.32 2.08
C LEU A 193 13.03 -8.06 1.87
N ARG A 194 13.31 -8.44 0.63
CA ARG A 194 14.51 -9.22 0.25
C ARG A 194 15.47 -8.43 -0.61
N ASN A 195 14.92 -7.68 -1.56
CA ASN A 195 15.68 -6.93 -2.55
C ASN A 195 15.25 -5.47 -2.45
N LEU A 196 16.19 -4.59 -2.14
CA LEU A 196 15.96 -3.15 -2.08
C LEU A 196 16.90 -2.47 -3.06
N PHE A 197 16.35 -1.63 -3.93
CA PHE A 197 17.11 -0.79 -4.83
C PHE A 197 16.62 0.65 -4.70
N VAL A 198 17.44 1.53 -4.14
CA VAL A 198 17.10 2.95 -3.99
C VAL A 198 18.06 3.79 -4.83
N VAL A 199 17.52 4.65 -5.68
CA VAL A 199 18.30 5.63 -6.45
C VAL A 199 18.01 7.01 -5.90
N LEU A 200 19.01 7.59 -5.24
CA LEU A 200 18.96 8.97 -4.78
C LEU A 200 19.36 9.89 -5.92
N LEU A 201 18.60 10.95 -6.14
CA LEU A 201 18.80 11.88 -7.25
C LEU A 201 18.75 13.31 -6.75
N ASP A 202 19.62 14.16 -7.26
CA ASP A 202 19.48 15.60 -7.11
C ASP A 202 18.90 16.22 -8.39
N PRO A 203 17.62 16.64 -8.39
CA PRO A 203 17.03 17.34 -9.52
C PRO A 203 17.45 18.82 -9.59
N SER A 204 18.23 19.32 -8.64
CA SER A 204 18.63 20.72 -8.60
C SER A 204 19.59 21.07 -9.74
N PRO A 205 19.48 22.29 -10.31
CA PRO A 205 20.38 22.71 -11.38
C PRO A 205 21.81 22.73 -10.87
N GLN A 206 22.78 22.20 -11.62
CA GLN A 206 24.20 22.24 -11.26
C GLN A 206 24.57 21.52 -9.95
N GLN A 207 23.75 20.56 -9.48
CA GLN A 207 24.06 19.76 -8.29
C GLN A 207 24.29 20.62 -7.03
N LEU A 208 23.39 21.59 -6.78
CA LEU A 208 23.50 22.57 -5.70
C LEU A 208 23.74 21.93 -4.34
N TRP A 209 23.26 20.70 -4.13
CA TRP A 209 23.37 20.01 -2.86
C TRP A 209 24.64 19.19 -2.68
N GLU A 210 25.49 19.03 -3.69
CA GLU A 210 26.64 18.12 -3.64
C GLU A 210 27.56 18.41 -2.44
N ARG A 211 27.99 19.65 -2.27
CA ARG A 211 28.90 20.03 -1.16
C ARG A 211 28.28 19.76 0.21
N SER A 212 27.05 20.24 0.42
CA SER A 212 26.36 20.04 1.69
C SER A 212 25.96 18.59 1.94
N TRP A 213 25.74 17.81 0.89
CA TRP A 213 25.52 16.37 0.99
C TRP A 213 26.76 15.68 1.55
N LEU A 214 27.95 15.98 1.01
CA LEU A 214 29.20 15.39 1.49
C LEU A 214 29.46 15.73 2.96
N GLU A 215 29.15 16.95 3.39
CA GLU A 215 29.26 17.38 4.80
C GLU A 215 28.28 16.65 5.72
N LEU A 216 27.09 16.31 5.21
CA LEU A 216 26.02 15.67 5.97
C LEU A 216 25.92 14.16 5.74
N GLN A 217 26.81 13.57 4.95
CA GLN A 217 26.70 12.20 4.45
C GLN A 217 26.50 11.22 5.61
N ASP A 218 27.35 11.27 6.63
CA ASP A 218 27.25 10.37 7.79
C ASP A 218 25.90 10.47 8.52
N MET A 219 25.38 11.69 8.66
CA MET A 219 24.09 11.94 9.31
C MET A 219 22.92 11.43 8.46
N LEU A 220 22.97 11.64 7.14
CA LEU A 220 21.95 11.17 6.20
C LEU A 220 21.87 9.64 6.17
N LEU A 221 23.04 9.02 6.24
CA LEU A 221 23.22 7.58 6.18
C LEU A 221 22.86 6.90 7.52
N GLU A 222 22.79 7.61 8.64
CA GLU A 222 22.38 7.03 9.93
C GLU A 222 21.01 6.34 9.85
N SER A 223 20.01 6.97 9.21
CA SER A 223 18.68 6.35 9.04
C SER A 223 18.68 5.10 8.16
N VAL A 224 19.68 4.96 7.28
CA VAL A 224 19.79 3.81 6.37
C VAL A 224 20.30 2.57 7.12
N LYS A 225 21.03 2.74 8.24
CA LYS A 225 21.58 1.64 9.05
C LYS A 225 20.50 0.73 9.64
N ASP A 226 19.30 1.25 9.85
CA ASP A 226 18.16 0.49 10.37
C ASP A 226 17.62 -0.54 9.36
N VAL A 227 17.99 -0.42 8.09
CA VAL A 227 17.64 -1.39 7.05
C VAL A 227 18.56 -2.60 7.13
N LYS A 228 18.14 -3.61 7.91
CA LYS A 228 18.93 -4.83 8.16
C LYS A 228 18.37 -6.11 7.55
N ARG A 229 17.10 -6.07 7.11
CA ARG A 229 16.34 -7.27 6.70
C ARG A 229 16.58 -7.73 5.26
N PRO A 230 16.72 -6.84 4.25
CA PRO A 230 16.94 -7.28 2.88
C PRO A 230 18.19 -8.14 2.75
N ARG A 231 18.10 -9.18 1.91
CA ARG A 231 19.24 -10.01 1.51
C ARG A 231 20.21 -9.20 0.65
N GLU A 232 19.64 -8.37 -0.21
CA GLU A 232 20.38 -7.44 -1.05
C GLU A 232 19.71 -6.07 -0.90
N ALA A 233 20.48 -5.10 -0.45
CA ALA A 233 20.06 -3.71 -0.43
C ALA A 233 21.13 -2.86 -1.11
N VAL A 234 20.74 -2.13 -2.15
CA VAL A 234 21.61 -1.26 -2.91
C VAL A 234 21.04 0.15 -2.86
N VAL A 235 21.87 1.09 -2.42
CA VAL A 235 21.56 2.52 -2.46
C VAL A 235 22.55 3.19 -3.39
N VAL A 236 22.04 3.69 -4.52
CA VAL A 236 22.80 4.50 -5.46
C VAL A 236 22.80 5.93 -4.96
N LEU A 237 24.00 6.45 -4.70
CA LEU A 237 24.22 7.80 -4.19
C LEU A 237 24.00 8.85 -5.28
N PRO A 238 23.62 10.08 -4.92
CA PRO A 238 23.27 11.11 -5.91
C PRO A 238 24.48 11.65 -6.69
N TYR A 239 25.70 11.54 -6.16
CA TYR A 239 26.91 12.10 -6.78
C TYR A 239 28.05 11.10 -6.90
N PRO A 240 28.87 11.22 -7.97
CA PRO A 240 30.15 10.51 -8.11
C PRO A 240 31.13 10.69 -6.95
N SER A 241 31.12 11.88 -6.34
CA SER A 241 32.03 12.31 -5.28
C SER A 241 31.70 11.68 -3.92
N CYS A 242 30.54 11.04 -3.77
CA CYS A 242 30.15 10.40 -2.53
C CYS A 242 31.03 9.19 -2.22
N GLY A 243 31.45 9.07 -0.96
CA GLY A 243 32.18 7.91 -0.49
C GLY A 243 31.29 6.66 -0.51
N THR A 244 31.72 5.61 -1.21
CA THR A 244 31.07 4.29 -1.18
C THR A 244 31.66 3.39 -0.10
N GLU A 245 32.85 3.72 0.39
CA GLU A 245 33.51 3.04 1.51
C GLU A 245 32.86 3.48 2.82
N TRP A 246 31.70 2.89 3.08
CA TRP A 246 31.00 3.07 4.34
C TRP A 246 31.13 1.80 5.17
N ASP A 247 31.77 1.93 6.34
CA ASP A 247 31.83 0.87 7.34
C ASP A 247 30.45 0.63 7.94
N SER A 248 29.77 -0.35 7.37
CA SER A 248 28.45 -0.78 7.81
C SER A 248 28.53 -2.23 8.27
N ALA A 249 29.39 -2.48 9.27
CA ALA A 249 29.53 -3.80 9.89
C ALA A 249 28.17 -4.45 10.27
N ASP A 250 27.13 -3.65 10.51
CA ASP A 250 25.79 -4.07 10.91
C ASP A 250 24.67 -3.86 9.87
N SER A 251 24.93 -3.26 8.69
CA SER A 251 23.89 -3.05 7.68
C SER A 251 24.08 -3.95 6.46
N SER A 252 22.97 -4.43 5.88
CA SER A 252 23.00 -5.16 4.61
C SER A 252 23.05 -4.26 3.38
N VAL A 253 23.14 -2.94 3.58
CA VAL A 253 23.10 -1.93 2.52
C VAL A 253 24.47 -1.72 1.90
N THR A 254 24.55 -1.92 0.59
CA THR A 254 25.71 -1.58 -0.24
C THR A 254 25.49 -0.24 -0.91
N LEU A 255 26.43 0.69 -0.76
CA LEU A 255 26.42 1.95 -1.48
C LEU A 255 27.05 1.79 -2.87
N ARG A 256 26.45 2.44 -3.87
CA ARG A 256 27.00 2.50 -5.23
C ARG A 256 27.10 3.95 -5.72
N SER A 257 28.16 4.23 -6.47
CA SER A 257 28.31 5.48 -7.21
C SER A 257 27.37 5.50 -8.43
N PRO A 258 26.83 6.66 -8.82
CA PRO A 258 25.91 6.77 -9.96
C PRO A 258 26.59 6.52 -11.32
N ILE A 259 27.93 6.45 -11.39
CA ILE A 259 28.69 6.30 -12.65
C ILE A 259 28.47 4.94 -13.34
N GLY A 260 27.92 3.94 -12.64
CA GLY A 260 27.59 2.63 -13.20
C GLY A 260 26.27 2.59 -13.98
N GLY A 261 26.17 3.30 -15.11
CA GLY A 261 25.37 2.90 -16.29
C GLY A 261 23.92 2.42 -16.11
N ILE A 262 23.15 2.93 -15.15
CA ILE A 262 21.69 2.74 -15.09
C ILE A 262 21.05 4.13 -15.02
N VAL A 263 21.20 4.89 -16.10
CA VAL A 263 20.27 6.00 -16.37
C VAL A 263 19.51 5.56 -17.59
N ASP A 264 18.27 5.16 -17.33
CA ASP A 264 17.25 4.76 -18.29
C ASP A 264 17.31 5.68 -19.53
N GLN A 265 17.75 5.10 -20.63
CA GLN A 265 17.79 5.71 -21.95
C GLN A 265 16.52 5.33 -22.69
N ASP A 266 15.34 5.46 -22.06
CA ASP A 266 14.05 5.02 -22.64
C ASP A 266 12.92 6.06 -22.58
N ASP A 267 13.18 7.31 -22.17
CA ASP A 267 12.15 8.38 -22.14
C ASP A 267 12.45 9.53 -23.13
N GLN A 268 12.73 9.21 -24.39
CA GLN A 268 12.58 10.13 -25.52
C GLN A 268 11.96 9.40 -26.70
N ASP A 269 10.63 9.38 -26.76
CA ASP A 269 9.81 9.35 -27.99
C ASP A 269 8.40 9.87 -27.67
#